data_AF-A0A948Q4E2-F1
#
_entry.id   AF-A0A948Q4E2-F1
#
_cell.length_a   1.000
_cell.length_b   1.000
_cell.length_c   1.000
_cell.angle_alpha   90.00
_cell.angle_beta   90.00
_cell.angle_gamma   90.00
#
_symmetry.space_group_name_H-M   'P 1'
#
loop_
_entity.id
_entity.type
_entity.pdbx_description
1 polymer ?
#
loop_
_entity_poly.entity_id
_entity_poly.type
_entity_poly.pdbx_seq_one_letter_code
_entity_poly.pdbx_strand_id
1 'polypeptide(L)'
;MSLQTTLITSHKGVDLHAATALRVMQRRLDGGDRLAGLFRCEMHTFWGEAFPGGADRLLETGRCFNPNKHHFGVFAAAGDEGPWFQGTGHDLAAAWPGDPLRSDLPPDPGLYDRLLGGAAATGTVAVDVISFPRGETGPVLGGVLWRLVLAAEPGEAAALAESLAVARHRKEGLLLNPHMEDWLLAVR
;
A
#
# COMPACT_ATOMS: atom_id res chain seq x y z
N MET A 1 -20.72 12.77 9.29
CA MET A 1 -19.80 12.00 8.42
C MET A 1 -18.74 11.42 9.31
N SER A 2 -18.51 10.12 9.23
CA SER A 2 -17.44 9.47 9.99
C SER A 2 -16.11 9.80 9.32
N LEU A 3 -15.06 10.01 10.12
CA LEU A 3 -13.72 10.23 9.58
C LEU A 3 -12.96 8.90 9.64
N GLN A 4 -12.52 8.42 8.50
CA GLN A 4 -11.59 7.31 8.44
C GLN A 4 -10.16 7.86 8.41
N THR A 5 -9.27 7.24 9.20
CA THR A 5 -7.85 7.60 9.17
C THR A 5 -7.00 6.42 8.73
N THR A 6 -5.97 6.69 7.94
CA THR A 6 -5.02 5.68 7.48
C THR A 6 -3.61 6.09 7.89
N LEU A 7 -2.95 5.26 8.70
CA LEU A 7 -1.53 5.36 8.99
C LEU A 7 -0.76 4.53 7.97
N ILE A 8 0.17 5.16 7.25
CA ILE A 8 1.14 4.52 6.38
C ILE A 8 2.52 4.71 7.00
N THR A 9 3.31 3.64 7.07
CA THR A 9 4.71 3.71 7.52
C THR A 9 5.62 3.09 6.49
N SER A 10 6.76 3.73 6.24
CA SER A 10 7.76 3.28 5.25
C SER A 10 9.16 3.34 5.84
N HIS A 11 10.09 2.54 5.33
CA HIS A 11 11.49 2.61 5.76
C HIS A 11 12.16 3.90 5.29
N LYS A 12 12.92 4.57 6.18
CA LYS A 12 13.80 5.72 5.81
C LYS A 12 14.96 5.29 4.93
N GLY A 13 15.43 4.06 5.14
CA GLY A 13 16.49 3.43 4.37
C GLY A 13 15.94 2.41 3.37
N VAL A 14 16.81 1.52 2.90
CA VAL A 14 16.42 0.44 2.00
C VAL A 14 15.53 -0.57 2.73
N ASP A 15 14.33 -0.83 2.21
CA ASP A 15 13.52 -1.99 2.60
C ASP A 15 14.09 -3.24 1.92
N LEU A 16 14.68 -4.14 2.73
CA LEU A 16 15.30 -5.37 2.22
C LEU A 16 14.27 -6.39 1.71
N HIS A 17 13.02 -6.37 2.20
CA HIS A 17 11.95 -7.21 1.69
C HIS A 17 11.58 -6.78 0.27
N ALA A 18 11.34 -5.48 0.07
CA ALA A 18 11.04 -4.94 -1.26
C ALA A 18 12.21 -5.12 -2.22
N ALA A 19 13.44 -4.83 -1.79
CA ALA A 19 14.63 -4.99 -2.64
C ALA A 19 14.88 -6.45 -3.06
N THR A 20 14.63 -7.40 -2.16
CA THR A 20 14.78 -8.83 -2.47
C THR A 20 13.66 -9.32 -3.37
N ALA A 21 12.41 -8.94 -3.07
CA ALA A 21 11.25 -9.31 -3.88
C ALA A 21 11.38 -8.79 -5.32
N LEU A 22 11.78 -7.52 -5.51
CA LEU A 22 12.05 -6.94 -6.82
C LEU A 22 12.98 -7.82 -7.66
N ARG A 23 14.12 -8.22 -7.09
CA ARG A 23 15.13 -9.05 -7.78
C ARG A 23 14.60 -10.44 -8.12
N VAL A 24 13.79 -11.03 -7.25
CA VAL A 24 13.18 -12.34 -7.51
C VAL A 24 12.15 -12.23 -8.62
N MET A 25 11.26 -11.23 -8.54
CA MET A 25 10.21 -10.99 -9.54
C MET A 25 10.81 -10.78 -10.93
N GLN A 26 11.80 -9.88 -11.04
CA GLN A 26 12.51 -9.58 -12.29
C GLN A 26 13.15 -10.81 -12.95
N ARG A 27 13.56 -11.81 -12.15
CA ARG A 27 14.31 -12.97 -12.65
C ARG A 27 13.46 -14.22 -12.85
N ARG A 28 12.29 -14.30 -12.21
CA ARG A 28 11.55 -15.56 -12.07
C ARG A 28 10.11 -15.49 -12.57
N LEU A 29 9.50 -14.32 -12.60
CA LEU A 29 8.12 -14.15 -13.03
C LEU A 29 8.06 -13.71 -14.49
N ASP A 30 7.04 -14.17 -15.21
CA ASP A 30 6.82 -13.73 -16.58
C ASP A 30 6.38 -12.24 -16.55
N GLY A 31 7.00 -11.40 -17.38
CA GLY A 31 6.82 -9.94 -17.37
C GLY A 31 7.59 -9.19 -16.27
N GLY A 32 8.34 -9.89 -15.42
CA GLY A 32 9.09 -9.28 -14.32
C GLY A 32 10.21 -8.34 -14.77
N ASP A 33 10.77 -8.52 -15.97
CA ASP A 33 11.77 -7.65 -16.57
C ASP A 33 11.28 -6.21 -16.79
N ARG A 34 9.97 -6.01 -16.81
CA ARG A 34 9.30 -4.70 -16.92
C ARG A 34 9.14 -3.99 -15.58
N LEU A 35 9.42 -4.65 -14.46
CA LEU A 35 9.32 -4.07 -13.12
C LEU A 35 10.58 -3.23 -12.82
N ALA A 36 10.45 -1.90 -12.88
CA ALA A 36 11.54 -0.96 -12.67
C ALA A 36 11.78 -0.62 -11.18
N GLY A 37 10.75 -0.73 -10.35
CA GLY A 37 10.83 -0.45 -8.91
C GLY A 37 9.75 -1.15 -8.11
N LEU A 38 10.06 -1.43 -6.85
CA LEU A 38 9.13 -2.00 -5.89
C LEU A 38 9.32 -1.34 -4.53
N PHE A 39 8.26 -0.78 -3.98
CA PHE A 39 8.25 -0.14 -2.67
C PHE A 39 7.19 -0.77 -1.79
N ARG A 40 7.45 -0.78 -0.48
CA ARG A 40 6.59 -1.40 0.52
C ARG A 40 6.35 -0.41 1.65
N CYS A 41 5.10 -0.32 2.07
CA CYS A 41 4.68 0.33 3.29
C CYS A 41 3.82 -0.62 4.12
N GLU A 42 3.83 -0.45 5.44
CA GLU A 42 2.80 -1.02 6.30
C GLU A 42 1.67 -0.01 6.44
N MET A 43 0.42 -0.49 6.39
CA MET A 43 -0.76 0.35 6.51
C MET A 43 -1.67 -0.13 7.64
N HIS A 44 -2.26 0.84 8.34
CA HIS A 44 -3.30 0.60 9.33
C HIS A 44 -4.42 1.62 9.10
N THR A 45 -5.62 1.13 8.78
CA THR A 45 -6.80 1.97 8.64
C THR A 45 -7.66 1.84 9.89
N PHE A 46 -8.19 2.96 10.38
CA PHE A 46 -9.08 3.05 11.53
C PHE A 46 -10.40 3.68 11.11
N TRP A 47 -11.51 3.10 11.55
CA TRP A 47 -12.85 3.66 11.37
C TRP A 47 -13.73 3.44 12.59
N GLY A 48 -14.76 4.28 12.71
CA GLY A 48 -15.68 4.28 13.83
C GLY A 48 -15.05 4.82 15.12
N GLU A 49 -15.90 5.09 16.12
CA GLU A 49 -15.46 5.62 17.42
C GLU A 49 -14.73 4.58 18.30
N ALA A 50 -14.67 3.32 17.84
CA ALA A 50 -14.23 2.17 18.62
C ALA A 50 -12.71 2.06 18.81
N PHE A 51 -11.89 2.92 18.18
CA PHE A 51 -10.46 2.99 18.43
C PHE A 51 -10.01 4.39 18.90
N PRO A 52 -10.27 4.75 20.17
CA PRO A 52 -9.87 6.03 20.74
C PRO A 52 -8.36 6.22 20.62
N GLY A 53 -7.95 7.31 19.98
CA GLY A 53 -6.54 7.65 19.72
C GLY A 53 -5.97 7.11 18.40
N GLY A 54 -6.72 6.33 17.61
CA GLY A 54 -6.39 6.09 16.18
C GLY A 54 -4.92 5.76 15.90
N ALA A 55 -4.38 6.45 14.89
CA ALA A 55 -2.97 6.40 14.53
C ALA A 55 -2.01 6.86 15.64
N ASP A 56 -2.42 7.81 16.51
CA ASP A 56 -1.55 8.31 17.60
C ASP A 56 -1.12 7.18 18.52
N ARG A 57 -2.07 6.32 18.89
CA ARG A 57 -1.79 5.20 19.80
C ARG A 57 -0.80 4.21 19.21
N LEU A 58 -0.88 3.91 17.90
CA LEU A 58 0.11 3.03 17.25
C LEU A 58 1.50 3.69 17.19
N LEU A 59 1.57 4.99 16.93
CA LEU A 59 2.83 5.72 16.88
C LEU A 59 3.49 5.81 18.27
N GLU A 60 2.70 6.05 19.33
CA GLU A 60 3.18 6.13 20.71
C GLU A 60 3.68 4.79 21.25
N THR A 61 3.01 3.68 20.93
CA THR A 61 3.40 2.36 21.45
C THR A 61 4.73 1.84 20.88
N GLY A 62 5.21 2.42 19.78
CA GLY A 62 6.50 2.08 19.16
C GLY A 62 6.62 0.65 18.62
N ARG A 63 5.50 -0.10 18.54
CA ARG A 63 5.49 -1.48 18.02
C ARG A 63 5.48 -1.53 16.51
N CYS A 64 4.67 -0.67 15.87
CA CYS A 64 4.51 -0.60 14.42
C CYS A 64 5.33 0.54 13.79
N PHE A 65 6.02 1.33 14.61
CA PHE A 65 6.77 2.50 14.18
C PHE A 65 8.03 2.67 15.01
N ASN A 66 9.12 3.02 14.34
CA ASN A 66 10.38 3.38 14.97
C ASN A 66 10.85 4.69 14.33
N PRO A 67 10.87 5.81 15.07
CA PRO A 67 11.18 7.13 14.49
C PRO A 67 12.58 7.22 13.87
N ASN A 68 13.49 6.34 14.25
CA ASN A 68 14.85 6.28 13.69
C ASN A 68 14.93 5.44 12.41
N LYS A 69 13.94 4.59 12.14
CA LYS A 69 13.95 3.66 10.99
C LYS A 69 12.83 3.87 9.99
N HIS A 70 11.74 4.52 10.39
CA HIS A 70 10.53 4.66 9.59
C HIS A 70 10.10 6.12 9.43
N HIS A 71 9.66 6.47 8.23
CA HIS A 71 8.77 7.61 8.00
C HIS A 71 7.33 7.18 8.26
N PHE A 72 6.45 8.14 8.55
CA PHE A 72 5.01 7.89 8.66
C PHE A 72 4.19 8.98 7.99
N GLY A 73 2.99 8.64 7.53
CA GLY A 73 1.97 9.59 7.12
C GLY A 73 0.60 9.15 7.63
N VAL A 74 -0.15 10.08 8.20
CA VAL A 74 -1.55 9.90 8.58
C VAL A 74 -2.40 10.65 7.57
N PHE A 75 -3.37 9.96 6.99
CA PHE A 75 -4.29 10.48 5.99
C PHE A 75 -5.72 10.39 6.51
N ALA A 76 -6.57 11.31 6.11
CA ALA A 76 -8.00 11.31 6.39
C ALA A 76 -8.81 11.21 5.12
N ALA A 77 -9.74 10.27 5.08
CA ALA A 77 -10.76 10.21 4.06
C ALA A 77 -12.13 10.43 4.70
N ALA A 78 -13.01 11.14 4.00
CA ALA A 78 -14.42 11.14 4.33
C ALA A 78 -14.94 9.70 4.20
N GLY A 79 -15.42 9.13 5.30
CA GLY A 79 -15.90 7.75 5.35
C GLY A 79 -17.39 7.68 5.67
N ASP A 80 -18.03 6.63 5.15
CA ASP A 80 -19.26 6.11 5.74
C ASP A 80 -18.91 5.35 7.05
N GLU A 81 -19.90 4.89 7.82
CA GLU A 81 -19.68 4.18 9.09
C GLU A 81 -18.93 2.83 8.95
N GLY A 82 -18.54 2.43 7.73
CA GLY A 82 -17.93 1.16 7.41
C GLY A 82 -16.60 1.26 6.64
N PRO A 83 -15.95 0.11 6.39
CA PRO A 83 -14.69 0.07 5.66
C PRO A 83 -14.83 0.59 4.23
N TRP A 84 -13.80 1.31 3.78
CA TRP A 84 -13.64 1.79 2.40
C TRP A 84 -13.47 0.68 1.34
N PHE A 85 -13.36 -0.58 1.76
CA PHE A 85 -13.23 -1.73 0.87
C PHE A 85 -14.49 -2.62 0.94
N GLN A 86 -14.88 -3.17 -0.21
CA GLN A 86 -15.84 -4.28 -0.30
C GLN A 86 -15.29 -5.32 -1.28
N GLY A 87 -15.16 -6.57 -0.85
CA GLY A 87 -14.77 -7.70 -1.71
C GLY A 87 -13.28 -7.79 -2.06
N THR A 88 -12.95 -8.66 -3.02
CA THR A 88 -11.58 -8.97 -3.48
C THR A 88 -11.36 -8.60 -4.93
N GLY A 89 -10.15 -8.14 -5.27
CA GLY A 89 -9.78 -7.86 -6.67
C GLY A 89 -10.51 -6.66 -7.27
N HIS A 90 -10.91 -5.70 -6.44
CA HIS A 90 -11.57 -4.47 -6.86
C HIS A 90 -10.59 -3.30 -6.97
N ASP A 91 -11.05 -2.24 -7.62
CA ASP A 91 -10.34 -0.98 -7.72
C ASP A 91 -10.24 -0.32 -6.34
N LEU A 92 -9.03 0.11 -5.99
CA LEU A 92 -8.80 1.00 -4.88
C LEU A 92 -9.43 2.37 -5.20
N ALA A 93 -10.19 2.91 -4.25
CA ALA A 93 -10.92 4.17 -4.45
C ALA A 93 -9.98 5.30 -4.91
N ALA A 94 -10.40 6.08 -5.92
CA ALA A 94 -9.59 7.17 -6.48
C ALA A 94 -9.16 8.21 -5.43
N ALA A 95 -9.99 8.43 -4.40
CA ALA A 95 -9.73 9.34 -3.31
C ALA A 95 -8.81 8.76 -2.21
N TRP A 96 -8.46 7.47 -2.27
CA TRP A 96 -7.54 6.86 -1.31
C TRP A 96 -6.11 7.46 -1.49
N PRO A 97 -5.33 7.69 -0.42
CA PRO A 97 -5.62 7.40 0.99
C PRO A 97 -6.39 8.52 1.72
N GLY A 98 -6.80 9.56 1.00
CA GLY A 98 -7.40 10.78 1.52
C GLY A 98 -6.38 11.92 1.63
N ASP A 99 -6.75 12.94 2.39
CA ASP A 99 -5.94 14.15 2.58
C ASP A 99 -4.85 13.90 3.64
N PRO A 100 -3.62 14.38 3.42
CA PRO A 100 -2.55 14.30 4.40
C PRO A 100 -2.90 15.14 5.64
N LEU A 101 -2.85 14.52 6.82
CA LEU A 101 -3.08 15.20 8.10
C LEU A 101 -1.79 15.47 8.85
N ARG A 102 -0.90 14.48 8.93
CA ARG A 102 0.31 14.55 9.77
C ARG A 102 1.38 13.59 9.30
N SER A 103 2.63 13.98 9.43
CA SER A 103 3.79 13.17 9.07
C SER A 103 5.06 13.67 9.78
N ASP A 104 6.13 12.88 9.76
CA ASP A 104 7.50 13.35 10.01
C ASP A 104 8.17 13.97 8.75
N LEU A 105 7.47 13.91 7.61
CA LEU A 105 7.73 14.63 6.37
C LEU A 105 6.71 15.78 6.21
N PRO A 106 6.89 16.71 5.27
CA PRO A 106 5.89 17.74 4.98
C PRO A 106 4.51 17.12 4.65
N PRO A 107 3.44 17.45 5.39
CA PRO A 107 2.10 16.89 5.18
C PRO A 107 1.37 17.63 4.05
N ASP A 108 1.88 17.49 2.83
CA ASP A 108 1.35 18.09 1.61
C ASP A 108 0.90 16.98 0.62
N PRO A 109 0.26 17.33 -0.52
CA PRO A 109 -0.23 16.33 -1.47
C PRO A 109 0.84 15.35 -2.00
N GLY A 110 2.13 15.71 -1.98
CA GLY A 110 3.25 14.85 -2.36
C GLY A 110 3.75 13.93 -1.24
N LEU A 111 3.13 13.95 -0.05
CA LEU A 111 3.49 13.06 1.06
C LEU A 111 3.36 11.58 0.65
N TYR A 112 2.23 11.24 0.02
CA TYR A 112 1.92 9.86 -0.33
C TYR A 112 2.99 9.25 -1.24
N ASP A 113 3.37 9.96 -2.30
CA ASP A 113 4.43 9.52 -3.21
C ASP A 113 5.78 9.41 -2.51
N ARG A 114 6.15 10.36 -1.65
CA ARG A 114 7.41 10.29 -0.90
C ARG A 114 7.53 9.07 -0.01
N LEU A 115 6.43 8.61 0.60
CA LEU A 115 6.41 7.38 1.39
C LEU A 115 6.67 6.13 0.52
N LEU A 116 6.36 6.20 -0.78
CA LEU A 116 6.44 5.09 -1.74
C LEU A 116 7.53 5.28 -2.81
N GLY A 117 8.62 5.95 -2.46
CA GLY A 117 9.79 6.08 -3.34
C GLY A 117 9.70 7.19 -4.38
N GLY A 118 8.68 8.05 -4.30
CA GLY A 118 8.48 9.21 -5.16
C GLY A 118 7.47 8.98 -6.28
N ALA A 119 7.33 10.00 -7.13
CA ALA A 119 6.52 9.93 -8.35
C ALA A 119 7.17 8.99 -9.37
N ALA A 120 6.34 8.31 -10.16
CA ALA A 120 6.83 7.47 -11.26
C ALA A 120 7.63 8.31 -12.27
N ALA A 121 8.73 7.75 -12.76
CA ALA A 121 9.53 8.40 -13.79
C ALA A 121 8.80 8.39 -15.13
N THR A 122 9.15 9.32 -16.03
CA THR A 122 8.62 9.33 -17.41
C THR A 122 8.82 7.98 -18.10
N GLY A 123 7.77 7.47 -18.74
CA GLY A 123 7.79 6.16 -19.40
C GLY A 123 7.56 4.97 -18.46
N THR A 124 7.21 5.24 -17.20
CA THR A 124 6.77 4.21 -16.25
C THR A 124 5.40 4.56 -15.66
N VAL A 125 4.70 3.54 -15.20
CA VAL A 125 3.38 3.65 -14.54
C VAL A 125 3.51 3.11 -13.13
N ALA A 126 3.04 3.87 -12.14
CA ALA A 126 2.93 3.38 -10.76
C ALA A 126 1.60 2.65 -10.59
N VAL A 127 1.66 1.46 -10.01
CA VAL A 127 0.50 0.67 -9.62
C VAL A 127 0.61 0.32 -8.15
N ASP A 128 -0.38 0.75 -7.39
CA ASP A 128 -0.46 0.47 -5.96
C ASP A 128 -1.32 -0.78 -5.74
N VAL A 129 -0.81 -1.71 -4.94
CA VAL A 129 -1.48 -2.94 -4.54
C VAL A 129 -1.54 -2.98 -3.03
N ILE A 130 -2.74 -2.98 -2.48
CA ILE A 130 -2.98 -3.12 -1.04
C ILE A 130 -3.41 -4.55 -0.77
N SER A 131 -2.75 -5.22 0.18
CA SER A 131 -3.16 -6.53 0.68
C SER A 131 -3.45 -6.49 2.18
N PHE A 132 -4.44 -7.27 2.62
CA PHE A 132 -4.83 -7.40 4.02
C PHE A 132 -5.44 -8.78 4.29
N PRO A 133 -5.43 -9.27 5.54
CA PRO A 133 -5.99 -10.57 5.90
C PRO A 133 -7.46 -10.71 5.51
N ARG A 134 -7.80 -11.84 4.86
CA ARG A 134 -9.18 -12.14 4.48
C ARG A 134 -10.06 -12.32 5.71
N GLY A 135 -11.24 -11.70 5.65
CA GLY A 135 -12.26 -11.85 6.70
C GLY A 135 -11.91 -11.15 8.01
N GLU A 136 -10.93 -10.23 7.99
CA GLU A 136 -10.68 -9.37 9.14
C GLU A 136 -11.91 -8.51 9.44
N THR A 137 -12.34 -8.54 10.70
CA THR A 137 -13.48 -7.80 11.20
C THR A 137 -13.06 -6.98 12.40
N GLY A 138 -13.48 -5.72 12.45
CA GLY A 138 -13.12 -4.82 13.53
C GLY A 138 -13.03 -3.36 13.06
N PRO A 139 -12.70 -2.45 13.97
CA PRO A 139 -12.54 -1.03 13.66
C PRO A 139 -11.15 -0.67 13.11
N VAL A 140 -10.28 -1.67 12.96
CA VAL A 140 -8.92 -1.51 12.46
C VAL A 140 -8.65 -2.57 11.40
N LEU A 141 -8.04 -2.16 10.29
CA LEU A 141 -7.48 -3.06 9.27
C LEU A 141 -5.99 -2.85 9.16
N GLY A 142 -5.21 -3.90 9.42
CA GLY A 142 -3.78 -3.95 9.14
C GLY A 142 -3.52 -4.54 7.75
N GLY A 143 -2.55 -3.99 7.04
CA GLY A 143 -2.20 -4.49 5.71
C GLY A 143 -0.83 -4.03 5.22
N VAL A 144 -0.51 -4.45 4.00
CA VAL A 144 0.71 -4.04 3.30
C VAL A 144 0.31 -3.32 2.03
N LEU A 145 0.94 -2.17 1.82
CA LEU A 145 0.83 -1.39 0.59
C LEU A 145 2.11 -1.57 -0.22
N TRP A 146 1.95 -2.06 -1.43
CA TRP A 146 3.02 -2.19 -2.41
C TRP A 146 2.84 -1.16 -3.52
N ARG A 147 3.91 -0.51 -3.95
CA ARG A 147 3.95 0.23 -5.20
C ARG A 147 4.87 -0.47 -6.18
N LEU A 148 4.32 -0.89 -7.31
CA LEU A 148 5.04 -1.41 -8.46
C LEU A 148 5.23 -0.28 -9.46
N VAL A 149 6.48 -0.01 -9.86
CA VAL A 149 6.78 0.92 -10.95
C VAL A 149 7.08 0.10 -12.19
N LEU A 150 6.22 0.20 -13.21
CA LEU A 150 6.23 -0.68 -14.38
C LEU A 150 6.59 0.10 -15.65
N ALA A 151 7.47 -0.47 -16.47
CA ALA A 151 7.67 -0.06 -17.85
C ALA A 151 6.54 -0.64 -18.71
N ALA A 152 5.39 0.04 -18.70
CA ALA A 152 4.16 -0.40 -19.34
C ALA A 152 3.27 0.75 -19.75
N GLU A 153 2.40 0.50 -20.73
CA GLU A 153 1.33 1.45 -21.04
C GLU A 153 0.24 1.42 -19.94
N PRO A 154 -0.42 2.55 -19.64
CA PRO A 154 -1.43 2.61 -18.58
C PRO A 154 -2.54 1.55 -18.68
N GLY A 155 -2.92 1.20 -19.92
CA GLY A 155 -4.00 0.23 -20.17
C GLY A 155 -3.67 -1.24 -19.85
N GLU A 156 -2.38 -1.59 -19.70
CA GLU A 156 -1.95 -2.95 -19.35
C GLU A 156 -1.27 -3.03 -17.97
N ALA A 157 -0.90 -1.89 -17.39
CA ALA A 157 -0.14 -1.83 -16.14
C ALA A 157 -0.87 -2.52 -14.97
N ALA A 158 -2.20 -2.37 -14.87
CA ALA A 158 -2.99 -3.01 -13.83
C ALA A 158 -2.91 -4.55 -13.89
N ALA A 159 -3.12 -5.13 -15.07
CA ALA A 159 -3.09 -6.57 -15.28
C ALA A 159 -1.68 -7.15 -15.05
N LEU A 160 -0.64 -6.43 -15.50
CA LEU A 160 0.75 -6.82 -15.24
C LEU A 160 1.10 -6.72 -13.74
N ALA A 161 0.66 -5.68 -13.05
CA ALA A 161 0.89 -5.54 -11.62
C ALA A 161 0.21 -6.67 -10.84
N GLU A 162 -1.04 -7.01 -11.20
CA GLU A 162 -1.76 -8.11 -10.56
C GLU A 162 -1.06 -9.46 -10.79
N SER A 163 -0.64 -9.75 -12.04
CA SER A 163 0.06 -11.00 -12.36
C SER A 163 1.41 -11.12 -11.65
N LEU A 164 2.07 -9.99 -11.36
CA LEU A 164 3.33 -9.94 -10.61
C LEU A 164 3.11 -10.01 -9.09
N ALA A 165 2.00 -9.49 -8.57
CA ALA A 165 1.74 -9.42 -7.14
C ALA A 165 1.08 -10.69 -6.57
N VAL A 166 0.06 -11.24 -7.25
CA VAL A 166 -0.86 -12.25 -6.71
C VAL A 166 -0.40 -13.67 -7.00
N ALA A 167 -0.04 -14.44 -5.97
CA ALA A 167 0.52 -15.79 -6.11
C ALA A 167 -0.51 -16.85 -6.53
N ARG A 168 -0.81 -16.95 -7.83
CA ARG A 168 -1.74 -17.94 -8.40
C ARG A 168 -1.04 -19.18 -8.95
N HIS A 169 0.11 -18.99 -9.58
CA HIS A 169 0.84 -20.02 -10.30
C HIS A 169 2.35 -19.92 -10.07
N ARG A 170 3.12 -20.92 -10.47
CA ARG A 170 4.58 -20.98 -10.20
C ARG A 170 5.36 -19.77 -10.75
N LYS A 171 4.88 -19.14 -11.82
CA LYS A 171 5.51 -18.00 -12.49
C LYS A 171 4.71 -16.70 -12.36
N GLU A 172 3.69 -16.69 -11.50
CA GLU A 172 2.81 -15.55 -11.29
C GLU A 172 2.72 -15.26 -9.80
N GLY A 173 2.93 -13.99 -9.45
CA GLY A 173 2.81 -13.52 -8.08
C GLY A 173 3.97 -13.86 -7.16
N LEU A 174 4.26 -12.93 -6.26
CA LEU A 174 5.21 -13.17 -5.15
C LEU A 174 4.79 -12.49 -3.85
N LEU A 175 3.95 -11.45 -3.91
CA LEU A 175 3.79 -10.50 -2.82
C LEU A 175 2.67 -10.90 -1.85
N LEU A 176 1.59 -11.48 -2.37
CA LEU A 176 0.41 -11.83 -1.57
C LEU A 176 -0.19 -13.18 -1.96
N ASN A 177 -0.84 -13.83 -1.01
CA ASN A 177 -1.48 -15.13 -1.17
C ASN A 177 -3.02 -14.97 -1.32
N PRO A 178 -3.60 -15.23 -2.49
CA PRO A 178 -5.03 -15.00 -2.74
C PRO A 178 -5.98 -15.90 -1.94
N HIS A 179 -5.47 -16.93 -1.24
CA HIS A 179 -6.28 -17.76 -0.35
C HIS A 179 -6.34 -17.23 1.08
N MET A 180 -5.39 -16.37 1.47
CA MET A 180 -5.24 -15.84 2.83
C MET A 180 -5.53 -14.34 2.91
N GLU A 181 -5.36 -13.64 1.79
CA GLU A 181 -5.44 -12.19 1.72
C GLU A 181 -6.49 -11.75 0.71
N ASP A 182 -7.12 -10.63 1.04
CA ASP A 182 -7.89 -9.81 0.11
C ASP A 182 -6.97 -8.69 -0.39
N TRP A 183 -7.20 -8.20 -1.61
CA TRP A 183 -6.38 -7.15 -2.19
C TRP A 183 -7.17 -6.22 -3.10
N LEU A 184 -6.65 -5.01 -3.23
CA LEU A 184 -7.17 -3.93 -4.09
C LEU A 184 -6.04 -3.28 -4.86
N LEU A 185 -6.35 -2.71 -6.02
CA LEU A 185 -5.36 -2.17 -6.95
C LEU A 185 -5.75 -0.79 -7.47
N ALA A 186 -4.78 0.12 -7.64
CA ALA A 186 -4.98 1.37 -8.38
C ALA A 186 -3.79 1.68 -9.29
N VAL A 187 -4.09 2.09 -10.52
CA VAL A 187 -3.12 2.75 -11.41
C VAL A 187 -3.04 4.23 -11.04
N ARG A 188 -1.84 4.80 -10.96
CA ARG A 188 -1.57 6.20 -10.57
C ARG A 188 -1.05 7.05 -11.72
#